data_AF-Q5EZ44-F1
#
_entry.id   AF-Q5EZ44-F1
#
_cell.length_a   1.000
_cell.length_b   1.000
_cell.length_c   1.000
_cell.angle_alpha   90.00
_cell.angle_beta   90.00
_cell.angle_gamma   90.00
#
_symmetry.space_group_name_H-M   'P 1'
#
loop_
_entity.id
_entity.type
_entity.pdbx_description
1 polymer ?
#
loop_
_entity_poly.entity_id
_entity_poly.type
_entity_poly.pdbx_seq_one_letter_code
_entity_poly.pdbx_strand_id
1 'polypeptide(L)'
;GGWWYKPEYIFNELNINSAMSKPDHNETLSIAKNIDKTYELTGYAYTGGGRMISRVEISTDGGTHWELATLDRKEYPTPHGMYWCWVWWSYQVKVADLVGCKEIMCRAWDESNNCQPMNPTWNLMGMGNNQVFRIKVHLDKTAAGEHVFRFEHPTQPGQQTGGWMTRASDKPESAGFGKLLQIQGEAKEESAPAPAPSAGGKKFAWSEIQKHDKEDDVWIVVKDRVYDVTEYLELHPGGADS
;
A
#
# COMPACT_ATOMS: atom_id res chain seq x y z
N GLY A 1 -15.68 -27.00 -0.38
CA GLY A 1 -15.39 -25.70 -1.01
C GLY A 1 -14.45 -24.93 -0.11
N GLY A 2 -13.23 -24.66 -0.56
CA GLY A 2 -12.26 -23.85 0.18
C GLY A 2 -12.60 -22.36 0.18
N TRP A 3 -11.69 -21.54 0.71
CA TRP A 3 -11.85 -20.08 0.83
C TRP A 3 -12.27 -19.40 -0.48
N TRP A 4 -11.78 -19.85 -1.63
CA TRP A 4 -12.00 -19.24 -2.94
C TRP A 4 -13.37 -19.47 -3.57
N TYR A 5 -14.15 -20.43 -3.05
CA TYR A 5 -15.44 -20.82 -3.63
C TYR A 5 -16.63 -20.33 -2.79
N LYS A 6 -16.37 -19.46 -1.82
CA LYS A 6 -17.39 -18.85 -0.97
C LYS A 6 -17.92 -17.59 -1.64
N PRO A 7 -19.20 -17.54 -2.06
CA PRO A 7 -19.75 -16.41 -2.80
C PRO A 7 -19.73 -15.10 -2.00
N GLU A 8 -19.71 -15.17 -0.66
CA GLU A 8 -19.66 -14.02 0.24
C GLU A 8 -18.36 -13.19 0.10
N TYR A 9 -17.31 -13.76 -0.49
CA TYR A 9 -16.02 -13.09 -0.67
C TYR A 9 -15.84 -12.51 -2.08
N ILE A 10 -16.85 -12.63 -2.95
CA ILE A 10 -16.83 -12.04 -4.29
C ILE A 10 -16.93 -10.52 -4.17
N PHE A 11 -15.97 -9.83 -4.77
CA PHE A 11 -15.89 -8.37 -4.74
C PHE A 11 -16.74 -7.78 -5.87
N ASN A 12 -17.95 -7.33 -5.56
CA ASN A 12 -18.87 -6.72 -6.53
C ASN A 12 -18.85 -5.19 -6.47
N GLU A 13 -19.18 -4.63 -5.30
CA GLU A 13 -19.16 -3.19 -5.09
C GLU A 13 -17.82 -2.71 -4.53
N LEU A 14 -17.32 -1.58 -5.03
CA LEU A 14 -16.17 -0.91 -4.43
C LEU A 14 -16.49 -0.44 -3.00
N ASN A 15 -15.51 -0.57 -2.11
CA ASN A 15 -15.55 0.09 -0.82
C ASN A 15 -15.28 1.60 -0.98
N ILE A 16 -15.62 2.36 0.07
CA ILE A 16 -15.31 3.78 0.11
C ILE A 16 -13.80 4.02 0.12
N ASN A 17 -13.32 4.99 -0.66
CA ASN A 17 -11.92 5.37 -0.72
C ASN A 17 -11.74 6.86 -0.97
N SER A 18 -10.60 7.41 -0.56
CA SER A 18 -10.12 8.74 -0.90
C SER A 18 -8.61 8.77 -0.90
N ALA A 19 -8.04 9.61 -1.76
CA ALA A 19 -6.61 9.83 -1.84
C ALA A 19 -6.32 11.29 -2.19
N MET A 20 -5.14 11.76 -1.79
CA MET A 20 -4.64 13.10 -2.11
C MET A 20 -3.84 13.07 -3.41
N SER A 21 -4.13 14.01 -4.31
CA SER A 21 -3.34 14.26 -5.52
C SER A 21 -2.37 15.42 -5.35
N LYS A 22 -2.64 16.35 -4.42
CA LYS A 22 -1.78 17.49 -4.11
C LYS A 22 -1.64 17.61 -2.60
N PRO A 23 -0.41 17.77 -2.05
CA PRO A 23 0.87 18.02 -2.73
C PRO A 23 1.41 16.82 -3.52
N ASP A 24 2.30 17.06 -4.50
CA ASP A 24 3.00 15.99 -5.21
C ASP A 24 4.05 15.30 -4.32
N HIS A 25 4.44 14.09 -4.69
CA HIS A 25 5.54 13.41 -3.99
C HIS A 25 6.86 14.16 -4.18
N ASN A 26 7.54 14.42 -3.06
CA ASN A 26 8.73 15.26 -2.95
C ASN A 26 8.52 16.72 -3.36
N GLU A 27 7.29 17.19 -3.52
CA GLU A 27 7.01 18.62 -3.59
C GLU A 27 7.58 19.32 -2.35
N THR A 28 8.16 20.50 -2.56
CA THR A 28 8.69 21.34 -1.47
C THR A 28 7.94 22.65 -1.38
N LEU A 29 7.63 23.07 -0.16
CA LEU A 29 6.97 24.33 0.16
C LEU A 29 7.87 25.17 1.08
N SER A 30 8.30 26.34 0.59
CA SER A 30 9.12 27.27 1.38
C SER A 30 8.34 27.81 2.57
N ILE A 31 8.89 27.63 3.78
CA ILE A 31 8.23 28.08 5.01
C ILE A 31 8.26 29.60 5.10
N ALA A 32 9.43 30.21 4.93
CA ALA A 32 9.61 31.66 5.06
C ALA A 32 8.72 32.48 4.10
N LYS A 33 8.44 31.94 2.91
CA LYS A 33 7.63 32.64 1.88
C LYS A 33 6.12 32.44 2.04
N ASN A 34 5.69 31.47 2.85
CA ASN A 34 4.30 31.01 2.88
C ASN A 34 3.72 30.84 4.28
N ILE A 35 4.46 31.07 5.37
CA ILE A 35 4.00 30.79 6.74
C ILE A 35 2.68 31.50 7.11
N ASP A 36 2.44 32.67 6.53
CA ASP A 36 1.24 33.51 6.70
C ASP A 36 0.12 33.19 5.69
N LYS A 37 0.32 32.20 4.82
CA LYS A 37 -0.59 31.83 3.74
C LYS A 37 -1.24 30.47 3.96
N THR A 38 -2.16 30.14 3.08
CA THR A 38 -2.73 28.80 2.94
C THR A 38 -2.10 28.06 1.77
N TYR A 39 -2.00 26.74 1.90
CA TYR A 39 -1.68 25.82 0.82
C TYR A 39 -2.92 25.00 0.47
N GLU A 40 -3.15 24.78 -0.82
CA GLU A 40 -4.31 24.01 -1.29
C GLU A 40 -3.96 22.53 -1.36
N LEU A 41 -4.64 21.73 -0.56
CA LEU A 41 -4.68 20.27 -0.68
C LEU A 41 -5.81 19.88 -1.62
N THR A 42 -5.57 18.92 -2.50
CA THR A 42 -6.62 18.37 -3.37
C THR A 42 -6.51 16.87 -3.51
N GLY A 43 -7.63 16.25 -3.89
CA GLY A 43 -7.70 14.83 -4.16
C GLY A 43 -9.05 14.42 -4.70
N TYR A 44 -9.28 13.11 -4.70
CA TYR A 44 -10.54 12.52 -5.11
C TYR A 44 -11.06 11.56 -4.05
N ALA A 45 -12.35 11.26 -4.11
CA ALA A 45 -13.02 10.23 -3.32
C ALA A 45 -14.06 9.49 -4.16
N TYR A 46 -14.27 8.21 -3.86
CA TYR A 46 -15.28 7.37 -4.51
C TYR A 46 -15.80 6.30 -3.55
N THR A 47 -16.95 5.72 -3.89
CA THR A 47 -17.52 4.53 -3.22
C THR A 47 -18.28 3.73 -4.26
N GLY A 48 -18.53 2.45 -4.00
CA GLY A 48 -19.29 1.57 -4.89
C GLY A 48 -20.81 1.68 -4.69
N GLY A 49 -21.55 0.85 -5.43
CA GLY A 49 -23.00 0.69 -5.25
C GLY A 49 -23.83 1.94 -5.55
N GLY A 50 -23.27 2.92 -6.26
CA GLY A 50 -23.94 4.17 -6.61
C GLY A 50 -24.12 5.14 -5.45
N ARG A 51 -23.43 4.90 -4.32
CA ARG A 51 -23.59 5.71 -3.12
C ARG A 51 -22.94 7.09 -3.28
N MET A 52 -23.60 8.11 -2.73
CA MET A 52 -23.04 9.45 -2.70
C MET A 52 -21.90 9.57 -1.67
N ILE A 53 -20.75 10.14 -2.04
CA ILE A 53 -19.79 10.69 -1.07
C ILE A 53 -20.42 11.87 -0.32
N SER A 54 -20.59 11.74 0.99
CA SER A 54 -21.25 12.74 1.83
C SER A 54 -20.29 13.80 2.35
N ARG A 55 -19.05 13.42 2.68
CA ARG A 55 -17.99 14.35 3.12
C ARG A 55 -16.60 13.77 2.91
N VAL A 56 -15.62 14.65 2.80
CA VAL A 56 -14.20 14.35 2.92
C VAL A 56 -13.64 15.19 4.07
N GLU A 57 -12.87 14.54 4.92
CA GLU A 57 -12.30 15.13 6.13
C GLU A 57 -10.77 15.09 6.06
N ILE A 58 -10.14 16.19 6.48
CA ILE A 58 -8.69 16.37 6.52
C ILE A 58 -8.22 16.50 7.96
N SER A 59 -7.10 15.87 8.29
CA SER A 59 -6.43 16.03 9.59
C SER A 59 -4.94 16.32 9.40
N THR A 60 -4.40 17.19 10.26
CA THR A 60 -2.97 17.55 10.33
C THR A 60 -2.34 17.19 11.68
N ASP A 61 -3.10 16.53 12.57
CA ASP A 61 -2.73 16.24 13.96
C ASP A 61 -2.83 14.75 14.32
N GLY A 62 -2.64 13.88 13.31
CA GLY A 62 -2.68 12.43 13.48
C GLY A 62 -4.09 11.85 13.64
N GLY A 63 -5.11 12.58 13.20
CA GLY A 63 -6.50 12.14 13.24
C GLY A 63 -7.23 12.46 14.55
N THR A 64 -6.70 13.38 15.36
CA THR A 64 -7.35 13.82 16.60
C THR A 64 -8.49 14.78 16.28
N HIS A 65 -8.24 15.76 15.39
CA HIS A 65 -9.24 16.67 14.86
C HIS A 65 -9.34 16.52 13.33
N TRP A 66 -10.54 16.81 12.82
CA TRP A 66 -10.89 16.65 11.41
C TRP A 66 -11.64 17.88 10.92
N GLU A 67 -11.20 18.42 9.78
CA GLU A 67 -11.81 19.56 9.12
C GLU A 67 -12.46 19.15 7.80
N LEU A 68 -13.56 19.81 7.42
CA LEU A 68 -14.32 19.47 6.22
C LEU A 68 -13.66 20.07 4.97
N ALA A 69 -13.39 19.21 3.98
CA ALA A 69 -13.02 19.64 2.64
C ALA A 69 -14.25 20.12 1.85
N THR A 70 -14.00 20.96 0.84
CA THR A 70 -15.02 21.34 -0.14
C THR A 70 -15.11 20.25 -1.20
N LEU A 71 -16.32 19.75 -1.48
CA LEU A 71 -16.56 18.76 -2.53
C LEU A 71 -16.92 19.46 -3.85
N ASP A 72 -16.23 19.10 -4.92
CA ASP A 72 -16.54 19.51 -6.29
C ASP A 72 -17.16 18.32 -7.06
N ARG A 73 -18.50 18.29 -7.08
CA ARG A 73 -19.28 17.24 -7.72
C ARG A 73 -19.72 17.68 -9.12
N LYS A 74 -19.17 17.01 -10.14
CA LYS A 74 -19.54 17.23 -11.54
C LYS A 74 -20.73 16.38 -12.00
N GLU A 75 -20.88 15.19 -11.43
CA GLU A 75 -21.98 14.28 -11.75
C GLU A 75 -23.29 14.72 -11.07
N TYR A 76 -24.37 14.69 -11.85
CA TYR A 76 -25.73 14.76 -11.31
C TYR A 76 -26.25 13.36 -10.99
N PRO A 77 -27.04 13.17 -9.93
CA PRO A 77 -27.59 11.86 -9.62
C PRO A 77 -28.42 11.33 -10.79
N THR A 78 -28.39 10.01 -10.99
CA THR A 78 -29.35 9.34 -11.88
C THR A 78 -30.79 9.55 -11.40
N PRO A 79 -31.82 9.21 -12.20
CA PRO A 79 -33.22 9.27 -11.74
C PRO A 79 -33.53 8.48 -10.46
N HIS A 80 -32.67 7.53 -10.08
CA HIS A 80 -32.79 6.72 -8.87
C HIS A 80 -31.94 7.25 -7.71
N GLY A 81 -31.33 8.44 -7.83
CA GLY A 81 -30.47 9.03 -6.79
C GLY A 81 -29.03 8.52 -6.78
N MET A 82 -28.63 7.70 -7.75
CA MET A 82 -27.31 7.04 -7.76
C MET A 82 -26.21 7.95 -8.32
N TYR A 83 -25.00 7.81 -7.78
CA TYR A 83 -23.75 8.47 -8.20
C TYR A 83 -22.69 7.44 -8.56
N TRP A 84 -22.24 7.42 -9.80
CA TRP A 84 -21.30 6.44 -10.34
C TRP A 84 -19.89 6.99 -10.57
N CYS A 85 -19.73 8.30 -10.53
CA CYS A 85 -18.44 8.97 -10.67
C CYS A 85 -17.83 9.32 -9.31
N TRP A 86 -16.50 9.38 -9.29
CA TRP A 86 -15.76 10.00 -8.20
C TRP A 86 -16.15 11.47 -7.99
N VAL A 87 -15.77 12.02 -6.84
CA VAL A 87 -15.86 13.45 -6.53
C VAL A 87 -14.46 14.00 -6.31
N TRP A 88 -14.20 15.22 -6.76
CA TRP A 88 -12.99 15.95 -6.41
C TRP A 88 -13.20 16.68 -5.09
N TRP A 89 -12.13 16.90 -4.34
CA TRP A 89 -12.20 17.70 -3.13
C TRP A 89 -10.99 18.63 -3.03
N SER A 90 -11.19 19.77 -2.35
CA SER A 90 -10.13 20.72 -2.02
C SER A 90 -10.23 21.23 -0.59
N TYR A 91 -9.09 21.56 0.01
CA TYR A 91 -9.00 22.11 1.36
C TYR A 91 -7.82 23.08 1.50
N GLN A 92 -8.06 24.26 2.05
CA GLN A 92 -7.05 25.29 2.27
C GLN A 92 -6.40 25.12 3.65
N VAL A 93 -5.29 24.39 3.73
CA VAL A 93 -4.54 24.23 4.99
C VAL A 93 -3.71 25.49 5.26
N LYS A 94 -3.72 26.02 6.49
CA LYS A 94 -2.79 27.10 6.84
C LYS A 94 -1.39 26.51 6.91
N VAL A 95 -0.41 27.18 6.29
CA VAL A 95 0.98 26.68 6.31
C VAL A 95 1.54 26.66 7.73
N ALA A 96 1.06 27.54 8.61
CA ALA A 96 1.37 27.50 10.03
C ALA A 96 0.97 26.17 10.70
N ASP A 97 -0.15 25.55 10.31
CA ASP A 97 -0.61 24.28 10.88
C ASP A 97 0.26 23.08 10.45
N LEU A 98 1.11 23.28 9.43
CA LEU A 98 2.10 22.29 9.02
C LEU A 98 3.34 22.30 9.93
N VAL A 99 3.53 23.34 10.75
CA VAL A 99 4.64 23.38 11.71
C VAL A 99 4.41 22.34 12.79
N GLY A 100 5.26 21.32 12.82
CA GLY A 100 5.14 20.19 13.75
C GLY A 100 4.20 19.08 13.28
N CYS A 101 3.40 19.32 12.22
CA CYS A 101 2.62 18.30 11.54
C CYS A 101 3.56 17.19 11.02
N LYS A 102 3.22 15.94 11.33
CA LYS A 102 3.97 14.76 10.88
C LYS A 102 3.37 14.13 9.64
N GLU A 103 2.06 14.28 9.48
CA GLU A 103 1.32 13.75 8.36
C GLU A 103 0.03 14.51 8.15
N ILE A 104 -0.33 14.64 6.88
CA ILE A 104 -1.64 15.08 6.44
C ILE A 104 -2.43 13.81 6.13
N MET A 105 -3.67 13.75 6.59
CA MET A 105 -4.54 12.59 6.45
C MET A 105 -5.82 13.01 5.73
N CYS A 106 -6.31 12.19 4.79
CA CYS A 106 -7.63 12.38 4.21
C CYS A 106 -8.48 11.10 4.34
N ARG A 107 -9.76 11.28 4.69
CA ARG A 107 -10.75 10.20 4.71
C ARG A 107 -12.08 10.67 4.16
N ALA A 108 -12.80 9.77 3.49
CA ALA A 108 -14.16 10.02 3.00
C ALA A 108 -15.21 9.28 3.84
N TRP A 109 -16.44 9.81 3.76
CA TRP A 109 -17.67 9.18 4.22
C TRP A 109 -18.68 9.13 3.08
N ASP A 110 -19.50 8.07 3.02
CA ASP A 110 -20.62 7.98 2.08
C ASP A 110 -21.97 8.25 2.77
N GLU A 111 -23.05 8.25 2.00
CA GLU A 111 -24.41 8.47 2.50
C GLU A 111 -24.95 7.33 3.37
N SER A 112 -24.32 6.16 3.32
CA SER A 112 -24.60 5.05 4.24
C SER A 112 -23.77 5.13 5.52
N ASN A 113 -23.04 6.23 5.73
CA ASN A 113 -22.13 6.46 6.85
C ASN A 113 -20.97 5.45 6.94
N ASN A 114 -20.59 4.82 5.82
CA ASN A 114 -19.33 4.08 5.78
C ASN A 114 -18.17 5.06 5.81
N CYS A 115 -17.13 4.75 6.60
CA CYS A 115 -15.90 5.52 6.70
C CYS A 115 -14.70 4.62 6.42
N GLN A 116 -13.64 5.21 5.86
CA GLN A 116 -12.34 4.53 5.72
C GLN A 116 -11.75 4.15 7.11
N PRO A 117 -11.14 2.96 7.25
CA PRO A 117 -10.46 2.57 8.49
C PRO A 117 -9.13 3.32 8.67
N MET A 118 -8.71 3.55 9.91
CA MET A 118 -7.43 4.23 10.19
C MET A 118 -6.20 3.41 9.79
N ASN A 119 -6.30 2.08 9.85
CA ASN A 119 -5.21 1.14 9.63
C ASN A 119 -5.54 0.21 8.45
N PRO A 120 -4.53 -0.36 7.77
CA PRO A 120 -4.77 -1.25 6.64
C PRO A 120 -5.42 -2.54 7.11
N THR A 121 -6.41 -3.01 6.34
CA THR A 121 -6.91 -4.39 6.44
C THR A 121 -6.20 -5.21 5.38
N TRP A 122 -5.17 -5.95 5.80
CA TRP A 122 -4.39 -6.79 4.89
C TRP A 122 -5.19 -8.00 4.44
N ASN A 123 -5.05 -8.36 3.16
CA ASN A 123 -5.51 -9.63 2.62
C ASN A 123 -4.51 -10.15 1.59
N LEU A 124 -4.58 -11.45 1.30
CA LEU A 124 -3.64 -12.18 0.45
C LEU A 124 -3.45 -11.55 -0.93
N MET A 125 -4.51 -10.98 -1.51
CA MET A 125 -4.48 -10.40 -2.86
C MET A 125 -4.15 -8.90 -2.88
N GLY A 126 -4.00 -8.26 -1.70
CA GLY A 126 -3.82 -6.81 -1.60
C GLY A 126 -5.00 -5.98 -2.13
N MET A 127 -6.19 -6.59 -2.29
CA MET A 127 -7.36 -5.94 -2.89
C MET A 127 -8.13 -5.10 -1.88
N GLY A 128 -8.88 -4.10 -2.36
CA GLY A 128 -9.77 -3.30 -1.51
C GLY A 128 -9.06 -2.47 -0.43
N ASN A 129 -7.78 -2.13 -0.60
CA ASN A 129 -7.08 -1.27 0.35
C ASN A 129 -7.70 0.14 0.36
N ASN A 130 -8.32 0.51 1.47
CA ASN A 130 -9.02 1.78 1.61
C ASN A 130 -8.77 2.49 2.94
N GLN A 131 -7.66 2.19 3.60
CA GLN A 131 -7.27 2.92 4.81
C GLN A 131 -7.16 4.43 4.55
N VAL A 132 -7.26 5.24 5.60
CA VAL A 132 -6.99 6.68 5.53
C VAL A 132 -5.68 6.94 4.81
N PHE A 133 -5.72 7.75 3.75
CA PHE A 133 -4.54 8.08 2.96
C PHE A 133 -3.69 9.11 3.70
N ARG A 134 -2.37 8.89 3.76
CA ARG A 134 -1.45 9.70 4.55
C ARG A 134 -0.26 10.17 3.74
N ILE A 135 -0.04 11.48 3.72
CA ILE A 135 1.19 12.09 3.21
C ILE A 135 2.05 12.49 4.41
N LYS A 136 3.29 12.02 4.46
CA LYS A 136 4.25 12.45 5.50
C LYS A 136 4.75 13.86 5.19
N VAL A 137 4.89 14.67 6.23
CA VAL A 137 5.45 16.02 6.15
C VAL A 137 6.82 16.03 6.80
N HIS A 138 7.84 16.41 6.03
CA HIS A 138 9.23 16.51 6.48
C HIS A 138 9.66 17.96 6.57
N LEU A 139 10.48 18.28 7.57
CA LEU A 139 11.15 19.57 7.66
C LEU A 139 12.58 19.41 7.11
N ASP A 140 12.80 19.88 5.89
CA ASP A 140 14.07 19.76 5.19
C ASP A 140 14.72 21.13 4.97
N LYS A 141 15.96 21.10 4.45
CA LYS A 141 16.68 22.29 3.99
C LYS A 141 17.03 22.15 2.52
N THR A 142 16.86 23.24 1.76
CA THR A 142 17.38 23.31 0.39
C THR A 142 18.91 23.38 0.40
N ALA A 143 19.56 23.23 -0.76
CA ALA A 143 21.00 23.43 -0.90
C ALA A 143 21.47 24.84 -0.48
N ALA A 144 20.58 25.83 -0.55
CA ALA A 144 20.84 27.19 -0.07
C ALA A 144 20.60 27.36 1.45
N GLY A 145 20.22 26.30 2.17
CA GLY A 145 19.96 26.32 3.61
C GLY A 145 18.56 26.82 4.00
N GLU A 146 17.67 27.06 3.04
CA GLU A 146 16.30 27.51 3.33
C GLU A 146 15.45 26.35 3.86
N HIS A 147 14.68 26.60 4.91
CA HIS A 147 13.74 25.63 5.46
C HIS A 147 12.51 25.46 4.56
N VAL A 148 12.20 24.20 4.24
CA VAL A 148 11.05 23.81 3.42
C VAL A 148 10.29 22.66 4.09
N PHE A 149 8.98 22.61 3.87
CA PHE A 149 8.25 21.36 4.03
C PHE A 149 8.47 20.51 2.78
N ARG A 150 8.77 19.22 2.94
CA ARG A 150 8.73 18.23 1.84
C ARG A 150 7.64 17.20 2.10
N PHE A 151 6.85 16.91 1.08
CA PHE A 151 5.72 15.99 1.18
C PHE A 151 6.06 14.62 0.60
N GLU A 152 5.75 13.55 1.31
CA GLU A 152 6.06 12.18 0.89
C GLU A 152 4.80 11.32 0.90
N HIS A 153 4.35 10.92 -0.29
CA HIS A 153 3.27 9.94 -0.48
C HIS A 153 3.63 8.54 0.06
N PRO A 154 2.65 7.64 0.29
CA PRO A 154 2.91 6.28 0.75
C PRO A 154 3.82 5.45 -0.15
N THR A 155 3.59 5.52 -1.46
CA THR A 155 4.32 4.80 -2.50
C THR A 155 4.38 5.65 -3.76
N GLN A 156 5.25 5.29 -4.69
CA GLN A 156 5.23 5.76 -6.07
C GLN A 156 4.49 4.78 -6.99
N PRO A 157 3.93 5.25 -8.13
CA PRO A 157 3.21 4.39 -9.06
C PRO A 157 4.16 3.52 -9.90
N GLY A 158 3.71 2.31 -10.23
CA GLY A 158 4.45 1.38 -11.09
C GLY A 158 5.74 0.87 -10.44
N GLN A 159 6.84 0.93 -11.17
CA GLN A 159 8.17 0.48 -10.72
C GLN A 159 9.02 1.59 -10.09
N GLN A 160 8.45 2.80 -9.93
CA GLN A 160 9.16 3.91 -9.32
C GLN A 160 9.46 3.63 -7.85
N THR A 161 10.61 4.09 -7.38
CA THR A 161 11.03 3.95 -5.98
C THR A 161 10.67 5.18 -5.17
N GLY A 162 10.46 4.97 -3.88
CA GLY A 162 10.16 6.03 -2.92
C GLY A 162 8.77 5.91 -2.33
N GLY A 163 8.52 6.78 -1.35
CA GLY A 163 7.36 6.72 -0.49
C GLY A 163 7.70 6.15 0.87
N TRP A 164 7.00 6.63 1.89
CA TRP A 164 7.35 6.30 3.26
C TRP A 164 7.06 4.83 3.62
N MET A 165 6.18 4.14 2.87
CA MET A 165 5.90 2.71 3.08
C MET A 165 6.93 1.78 2.39
N THR A 166 7.85 2.30 1.57
CA THR A 166 8.78 1.45 0.81
C THR A 166 10.11 1.19 1.52
N ARG A 167 10.42 1.92 2.59
CA ARG A 167 11.70 1.83 3.31
C ARG A 167 11.88 0.44 3.92
N ALA A 168 12.98 -0.22 3.56
CA ALA A 168 13.26 -1.59 4.03
C ALA A 168 13.59 -1.65 5.53
N SER A 169 14.18 -0.58 6.09
CA SER A 169 14.54 -0.46 7.51
C SER A 169 13.35 -0.56 8.47
N ASP A 170 12.15 -0.23 7.98
CA ASP A 170 10.95 -0.10 8.80
C ASP A 170 10.01 -1.31 8.64
N LYS A 171 10.43 -2.32 7.85
CA LYS A 171 9.63 -3.52 7.57
C LYS A 171 10.05 -4.66 8.49
N PRO A 172 9.10 -5.35 9.16
CA PRO A 172 9.42 -6.54 9.93
C PRO A 172 9.97 -7.62 8.99
N GLU A 173 10.96 -8.41 9.46
CA GLU A 173 11.41 -9.63 8.80
C GLU A 173 10.23 -10.61 8.69
N SER A 174 9.47 -10.49 7.62
CA SER A 174 8.33 -11.35 7.33
C SER A 174 8.41 -11.80 5.88
N ALA A 175 8.00 -13.06 5.66
CA ALA A 175 8.23 -13.79 4.42
C ALA A 175 7.53 -13.21 3.18
N GLY A 176 6.70 -12.16 3.32
CA GLY A 176 5.78 -11.72 2.26
C GLY A 176 6.27 -10.60 1.34
N PHE A 177 7.29 -9.81 1.69
CA PHE A 177 7.67 -8.65 0.85
C PHE A 177 9.16 -8.34 0.79
N GLY A 178 9.90 -8.49 1.89
CA GLY A 178 11.31 -8.09 1.94
C GLY A 178 12.25 -8.97 1.10
N LYS A 179 11.92 -10.26 0.95
CA LYS A 179 12.82 -11.22 0.30
C LYS A 179 12.66 -11.31 -1.22
N LEU A 180 11.46 -11.03 -1.75
CA LEU A 180 11.19 -11.15 -3.19
C LEU A 180 11.93 -10.08 -4.02
N LEU A 181 12.06 -8.86 -3.47
CA LEU A 181 12.80 -7.75 -4.10
C LEU A 181 14.33 -7.90 -3.98
N GLN A 182 14.83 -8.50 -2.89
CA GLN A 182 16.27 -8.76 -2.74
C GLN A 182 16.79 -9.78 -3.76
N ILE A 183 15.97 -10.76 -4.17
CA ILE A 183 16.35 -11.77 -5.17
C ILE A 183 16.59 -11.16 -6.55
N GLN A 184 16.02 -9.98 -6.85
CA GLN A 184 16.20 -9.33 -8.16
C GLN A 184 17.42 -8.38 -8.22
N GLY A 185 18.07 -8.07 -7.09
CA GLY A 185 19.00 -6.94 -6.99
C GLY A 185 20.45 -7.23 -6.61
N GLU A 186 20.79 -8.39 -6.06
CA GLU A 186 22.12 -8.59 -5.47
C GLU A 186 22.92 -9.69 -6.18
N ALA A 187 23.99 -9.23 -6.84
CA ALA A 187 25.12 -10.04 -7.24
C ALA A 187 25.71 -10.76 -6.01
N LYS A 188 26.13 -12.00 -6.24
CA LYS A 188 26.78 -12.91 -5.29
C LYS A 188 27.78 -12.19 -4.36
N GLU A 189 27.53 -12.24 -3.07
CA GLU A 189 28.61 -12.35 -2.08
C GLU A 189 28.29 -13.44 -1.05
N GLU A 190 29.32 -14.24 -0.79
CA GLU A 190 29.31 -15.48 -0.02
C GLU A 190 29.42 -15.15 1.47
N SER A 191 28.52 -15.68 2.31
CA SER A 191 28.62 -15.56 3.77
C SER A 191 28.74 -16.93 4.45
N ALA A 192 29.61 -16.95 5.46
CA ALA A 192 30.11 -18.11 6.21
C ALA A 192 29.02 -18.90 6.98
N PRO A 193 29.28 -20.15 7.42
CA PRO A 193 28.23 -21.12 7.68
C PRO A 193 27.52 -20.93 9.02
N ALA A 194 26.20 -21.15 9.00
CA ALA A 194 25.31 -21.23 10.15
C ALA A 194 25.48 -22.55 10.94
N PRO A 195 25.08 -22.60 12.24
CA PRO A 195 25.31 -23.74 13.12
C PRO A 195 24.42 -24.94 12.77
N ALA A 196 24.91 -26.14 13.09
CA ALA A 196 24.39 -27.42 12.64
C ALA A 196 22.93 -27.71 13.07
N PRO A 197 22.08 -28.24 12.17
CA PRO A 197 20.74 -28.69 12.52
C PRO A 197 20.72 -30.11 13.12
N SER A 198 19.74 -30.34 13.98
CA SER A 198 19.42 -31.56 14.72
C SER A 198 19.34 -32.83 13.85
N ALA A 199 19.88 -33.93 14.38
CA ALA A 199 19.94 -35.25 13.78
C ALA A 199 18.54 -35.88 13.57
N GLY A 200 18.28 -36.39 12.36
CA GLY A 200 17.16 -37.29 12.07
C GLY A 200 16.69 -37.35 10.61
N GLY A 201 16.95 -36.33 9.80
CA GLY A 201 16.57 -36.33 8.37
C GLY A 201 17.58 -37.04 7.47
N LYS A 202 17.10 -37.75 6.44
CA LYS A 202 17.94 -38.18 5.32
C LYS A 202 18.59 -36.94 4.69
N LYS A 203 19.90 -36.98 4.49
CA LYS A 203 20.66 -35.92 3.83
C LYS A 203 20.81 -36.30 2.37
N PHE A 204 20.53 -35.36 1.48
CA PHE A 204 20.66 -35.53 0.04
C PHE A 204 21.84 -34.70 -0.46
N ALA A 205 22.62 -35.25 -1.38
CA ALA A 205 23.64 -34.49 -2.08
C ALA A 205 22.98 -33.60 -3.15
N TRP A 206 23.58 -32.44 -3.46
CA TRP A 206 23.06 -31.59 -4.53
C TRP A 206 23.01 -32.30 -5.89
N SER A 207 24.00 -33.16 -6.17
CA SER A 207 24.04 -33.98 -7.38
C SER A 207 22.96 -35.06 -7.44
N GLU A 208 22.34 -35.39 -6.30
CA GLU A 208 21.22 -36.31 -6.21
C GLU A 208 19.92 -35.55 -6.47
N ILE A 209 19.73 -34.41 -5.80
CA ILE A 209 18.55 -33.55 -5.94
C ILE A 209 18.38 -33.09 -7.39
N GLN A 210 19.47 -32.72 -8.07
CA GLN A 210 19.45 -32.28 -9.47
C GLN A 210 18.92 -33.32 -10.46
N LYS A 211 18.80 -34.59 -10.07
CA LYS A 211 18.24 -35.64 -10.95
C LYS A 211 16.72 -35.66 -10.97
N HIS A 212 16.09 -34.95 -10.02
CA HIS A 212 14.65 -34.89 -9.80
C HIS A 212 14.09 -33.56 -10.35
N ASP A 213 14.20 -33.40 -11.68
CA ASP A 213 13.85 -32.18 -12.44
C ASP A 213 12.84 -32.42 -13.57
N LYS A 214 12.05 -33.50 -13.48
CA LYS A 214 11.10 -33.92 -14.53
C LYS A 214 9.67 -33.79 -14.05
N GLU A 215 8.71 -33.58 -14.94
CA GLU A 215 7.29 -33.38 -14.62
C GLU A 215 6.68 -34.48 -13.72
N ASP A 216 7.16 -35.72 -13.81
CA ASP A 216 6.73 -36.88 -13.01
C ASP A 216 7.68 -37.21 -11.84
N ASP A 217 8.68 -36.37 -11.57
CA ASP A 217 9.68 -36.52 -10.51
C ASP A 217 10.32 -35.14 -10.18
N VAL A 218 9.63 -34.34 -9.36
CA VAL A 218 10.02 -32.95 -9.04
C VAL A 218 10.31 -32.80 -7.56
N TRP A 219 11.56 -32.46 -7.25
CA TRP A 219 11.98 -32.14 -5.89
C TRP A 219 12.37 -30.68 -5.78
N ILE A 220 11.95 -30.02 -4.68
CA ILE A 220 12.33 -28.64 -4.39
C ILE A 220 13.10 -28.54 -3.09
N VAL A 221 14.03 -27.58 -3.02
CA VAL A 221 14.82 -27.30 -1.82
C VAL A 221 14.37 -25.97 -1.22
N VAL A 222 13.80 -26.00 -0.01
CA VAL A 222 13.37 -24.80 0.72
C VAL A 222 14.03 -24.78 2.09
N LYS A 223 14.87 -23.76 2.34
CA LYS A 223 15.58 -23.58 3.62
C LYS A 223 16.34 -24.85 4.06
N ASP A 224 17.17 -25.38 3.16
CA ASP A 224 18.02 -26.57 3.35
C ASP A 224 17.26 -27.88 3.65
N ARG A 225 15.99 -27.95 3.24
CA ARG A 225 15.15 -29.14 3.32
C ARG A 225 14.66 -29.51 1.93
N VAL A 226 14.71 -30.80 1.62
CA VAL A 226 14.28 -31.36 0.35
C VAL A 226 12.84 -31.84 0.50
N TYR A 227 11.99 -31.42 -0.43
CA TYR A 227 10.58 -31.81 -0.50
C TYR A 227 10.33 -32.45 -1.86
N ASP A 228 9.80 -33.67 -1.86
CA ASP A 228 9.20 -34.28 -3.04
C ASP A 228 7.80 -33.68 -3.20
N VAL A 229 7.57 -33.00 -4.33
CA VAL A 229 6.30 -32.31 -4.63
C VAL A 229 5.62 -32.90 -5.86
N THR A 230 6.05 -34.10 -6.29
CA THR A 230 5.56 -34.77 -7.50
C THR A 230 4.04 -34.93 -7.49
N GLU A 231 3.45 -35.39 -6.39
CA GLU A 231 1.99 -35.53 -6.24
C GLU A 231 1.24 -34.20 -6.16
N TYR A 232 1.95 -33.09 -5.88
CA TYR A 232 1.34 -31.77 -5.70
C TYR A 232 1.22 -30.98 -7.00
N LEU A 233 1.98 -31.35 -8.05
CA LEU A 233 1.93 -30.69 -9.36
C LEU A 233 0.53 -30.73 -9.99
N GLU A 234 -0.17 -31.86 -9.91
CA GLU A 234 -1.54 -31.99 -10.43
C GLU A 234 -2.58 -31.16 -9.65
N LEU A 235 -2.26 -30.80 -8.40
CA LEU A 235 -3.12 -30.01 -7.51
C LEU A 235 -2.78 -28.51 -7.56
N HIS A 236 -1.78 -28.13 -8.36
CA HIS A 236 -1.34 -26.75 -8.47
C HIS A 236 -2.34 -25.92 -9.30
N PRO A 237 -2.86 -24.78 -8.78
CA PRO A 237 -3.96 -24.02 -9.40
C PRO A 237 -3.62 -23.36 -10.74
N GLY A 238 -2.36 -23.39 -11.17
CA GLY A 238 -1.91 -22.92 -12.48
C GLY A 238 -1.69 -24.02 -13.53
N GLY A 239 -1.94 -25.30 -13.20
CA GLY A 239 -1.66 -26.43 -14.09
C GLY A 239 -0.17 -26.77 -14.20
N ALA A 240 0.15 -27.80 -15.00
CA ALA A 240 1.52 -28.32 -15.17
C ALA A 240 2.50 -27.35 -15.87
N ASP A 241 1.97 -26.31 -16.54
CA ASP A 241 2.74 -25.32 -17.32
C ASP A 241 3.09 -24.02 -16.53
N SER A 242 2.98 -24.02 -15.20
CA SER A 242 3.25 -22.85 -14.34
C SER A 242 4.71 -22.62 -14.00
#